data_AF-A0A9X1QED0-F1
#
_entry.id   AF-A0A9X1QED0-F1
#
_cell.length_a   1.000
_cell.length_b   1.000
_cell.length_c   1.000
_cell.angle_alpha   90.00
_cell.angle_beta   90.00
_cell.angle_gamma   90.00
#
_symmetry.space_group_name_H-M   'P 1'
#
loop_
_entity.id
_entity.type
_entity.pdbx_description
1 polymer ?
#
loop_
_entity_poly.entity_id
_entity_poly.type
_entity_poly.pdbx_seq_one_letter_code
_entity_poly.pdbx_strand_id
1 'polypeptide(L)'
;MTGTSIKNLLVWITPLTLGALVGLYEILHGLFYVIYGTPDQKRDYPLEIVLGLLIMAVCSGGHWLISRISHSNTRIIWIIESILVALIVYGFYKS
;
A
#
# COMPACT_ATOMS: atom_id res chain seq x y z
N MET A 1 4.49 24.76 -17.19
CA MET A 1 3.58 24.63 -16.01
C MET A 1 2.46 23.66 -16.38
N THR A 2 2.64 22.37 -16.12
CA THR A 2 1.62 21.35 -16.43
C THR A 2 0.65 21.26 -15.26
N GLY A 3 -0.56 21.81 -15.44
CA GLY A 3 -1.64 21.65 -14.49
C GLY A 3 -1.98 20.17 -14.34
N THR A 4 -1.91 19.67 -13.12
CA THR A 4 -2.35 18.33 -12.74
C THR A 4 -3.85 18.22 -13.00
N SER A 5 -4.24 17.67 -14.14
CA SER A 5 -5.65 17.35 -14.41
C SER A 5 -6.14 16.33 -13.38
N ILE A 6 -7.33 16.53 -12.81
CA ILE A 6 -7.98 15.64 -11.82
C ILE A 6 -7.92 14.16 -12.25
N LYS A 7 -7.99 13.91 -13.56
CA LYS A 7 -7.88 12.56 -14.15
C LYS A 7 -6.55 11.86 -13.81
N ASN A 8 -5.45 12.60 -13.76
CA ASN A 8 -4.13 12.06 -13.41
C ASN A 8 -4.06 11.72 -11.92
N LEU A 9 -4.77 12.46 -11.07
CA LEU A 9 -4.85 12.19 -9.62
C LEU A 9 -5.61 10.88 -9.34
N LEU A 10 -6.71 10.65 -10.06
CA LEU A 10 -7.51 9.43 -9.92
C LEU A 10 -6.80 8.14 -10.39
N VAL A 11 -5.73 8.26 -11.19
CA VAL A 11 -4.86 7.14 -11.54
C VAL A 11 -4.01 6.68 -10.34
N TRP A 12 -3.69 7.59 -9.42
CA TRP A 12 -2.85 7.33 -8.25
C TRP A 12 -3.65 6.98 -6.99
N ILE A 13 -4.96 7.20 -6.99
CA ILE A 13 -5.85 6.79 -5.90
C ILE A 13 -6.52 5.49 -6.35
N THR A 14 -5.91 4.35 -6.02
CA THR A 14 -6.41 3.01 -6.36
C THR A 14 -6.25 2.08 -5.15
N PRO A 15 -6.97 0.95 -5.09
CA PRO A 15 -6.94 0.09 -3.90
C PRO A 15 -5.53 -0.35 -3.48
N LEU A 16 -4.63 -0.67 -4.42
CA LEU A 16 -3.26 -1.04 -4.07
C LEU A 16 -2.41 0.16 -3.66
N THR A 17 -2.59 1.35 -4.23
CA THR A 17 -1.84 2.52 -3.73
C THR A 17 -2.28 2.92 -2.33
N LEU A 18 -3.55 2.72 -1.97
CA LEU A 18 -4.02 2.84 -0.59
C LEU A 18 -3.35 1.80 0.32
N GLY A 19 -3.22 0.55 -0.12
CA GLY A 19 -2.45 -0.47 0.60
C GLY A 19 -0.98 -0.10 0.78
N ALA A 20 -0.36 0.52 -0.22
CA ALA A 20 1.02 1.02 -0.10
C ALA A 20 1.15 2.15 0.93
N LEU A 21 0.14 3.03 1.04
CA LEU A 21 0.07 4.06 2.08
C LEU A 21 -0.07 3.45 3.48
N VAL A 22 -0.82 2.35 3.64
CA VAL A 22 -0.87 1.60 4.90
C VAL A 22 0.52 1.06 5.24
N GLY A 23 1.22 0.44 4.28
CA GLY A 23 2.59 -0.02 4.50
C GLY A 23 3.55 1.11 4.88
N LEU A 24 3.43 2.28 4.24
CA LEU A 24 4.20 3.47 4.60
C LEU A 24 3.88 3.96 6.02
N TYR A 25 2.60 3.96 6.41
CA TYR A 25 2.18 4.31 7.75
C TYR A 25 2.84 3.40 8.80
N GLU A 26 2.79 2.08 8.62
CA GLU A 26 3.42 1.10 9.51
C GLU A 26 4.93 1.33 9.64
N ILE A 27 5.62 1.63 8.53
CA ILE A 27 7.05 1.96 8.55
C ILE A 27 7.32 3.21 9.40
N LEU A 28 6.56 4.29 9.18
CA LEU A 28 6.75 5.54 9.90
C LEU A 28 6.39 5.40 11.38
N HIS A 29 5.33 4.67 11.68
CA HIS A 29 4.87 4.38 13.03
C HIS A 29 5.93 3.56 13.78
N GLY A 30 6.38 2.45 13.20
CA GLY A 30 7.44 1.63 13.79
C GLY A 30 8.75 2.41 13.97
N LEU A 31 9.16 3.20 12.97
CA LEU A 31 10.36 4.04 13.05
C LEU A 31 10.27 5.06 14.20
N PHE A 32 9.11 5.68 14.38
CA PHE A 32 8.88 6.63 15.47
C PHE A 32 9.11 5.97 16.83
N TYR A 33 8.54 4.78 17.08
CA TYR A 33 8.70 4.11 18.38
C TYR A 33 10.07 3.44 18.56
N VAL A 34 10.74 3.00 17.50
CA VAL A 34 12.12 2.52 17.59
C VAL A 34 13.05 3.64 18.07
N ILE A 35 12.84 4.87 17.59
CA ILE A 35 13.67 6.03 17.96
C ILE A 35 13.27 6.57 19.34
N TYR A 36 11.98 6.84 19.53
CA TYR A 36 11.47 7.63 20.66
C TYR A 36 10.66 6.84 21.71
N GLY A 37 10.38 5.55 21.47
CA GLY A 37 9.58 4.72 22.37
C GLY A 37 10.31 4.31 23.66
N THR A 38 9.56 3.76 24.59
CA THR A 38 10.08 3.11 25.81
C THR A 38 10.86 1.83 25.46
N PRO A 39 11.68 1.27 26.38
CA PRO A 39 12.47 0.06 26.11
C PRO A 39 11.65 -1.13 25.62
N ASP A 40 10.46 -1.33 26.19
CA ASP A 40 9.53 -2.39 25.79
C ASP A 40 9.01 -2.16 24.36
N GLN A 41 8.64 -0.93 24.05
CA GLN A 41 8.20 -0.54 22.70
C GLN A 41 9.31 -0.80 21.66
N LYS A 42 10.55 -0.38 21.93
CA LYS A 42 11.68 -0.54 20.99
C LYS A 42 11.94 -1.99 20.57
N ARG A 43 11.52 -2.98 21.36
CA ARG A 43 11.67 -4.39 21.06
C ARG A 43 10.69 -4.90 20.00
N ASP A 44 9.46 -4.38 20.00
CA ASP A 44 8.36 -4.95 19.22
C ASP A 44 8.12 -4.20 17.90
N TYR A 45 8.33 -2.88 17.89
CA TYR A 45 8.12 -2.02 16.71
C TYR A 45 9.04 -2.28 15.49
N PRO A 46 10.22 -2.92 15.59
CA PRO A 46 10.97 -3.35 14.40
C PRO A 46 10.17 -4.30 13.50
N LEU A 47 9.25 -5.10 14.07
CA LEU A 47 8.41 -6.01 13.29
C LEU A 47 7.40 -5.24 12.42
N GLU A 48 6.81 -4.17 12.95
CA GLU A 48 5.91 -3.28 12.19
C GLU A 48 6.62 -2.67 10.97
N ILE A 49 7.89 -2.30 11.11
CA ILE A 49 8.69 -1.78 10.00
C ILE A 49 8.87 -2.84 8.92
N VAL A 50 9.21 -4.08 9.29
CA VAL A 50 9.41 -5.18 8.34
C VAL A 50 8.10 -5.53 7.62
N LEU A 51 6.99 -5.59 8.36
CA LEU A 51 5.68 -5.85 7.79
C LEU A 51 5.24 -4.70 6.86
N GLY A 52 5.43 -3.45 7.28
CA GLY A 52 5.15 -2.27 6.49
C GLY A 52 5.95 -2.22 5.19
N LEU A 53 7.23 -2.58 5.21
CA LEU A 53 8.06 -2.73 4.01
C LEU A 53 7.51 -3.79 3.06
N LEU A 54 7.11 -4.95 3.59
CA LEU A 54 6.54 -6.02 2.79
C LEU A 54 5.23 -5.58 2.13
N ILE A 55 4.31 -4.98 2.89
CA ILE A 55 3.03 -4.44 2.40
C ILE A 55 3.30 -3.39 1.31
N MET A 56 4.16 -2.40 1.60
CA MET A 56 4.46 -1.31 0.68
C MET A 56 5.07 -1.83 -0.62
N ALA A 57 6.00 -2.80 -0.55
CA ALA A 57 6.63 -3.41 -1.71
C ALA A 57 5.62 -4.18 -2.58
N VAL A 58 4.79 -5.03 -1.97
CA VAL A 58 3.78 -5.83 -2.68
C VAL A 58 2.73 -4.94 -3.33
N CYS A 59 2.22 -3.95 -2.59
CA CYS A 59 1.20 -3.03 -3.09
C CYS A 59 1.74 -2.11 -4.20
N SER A 60 2.93 -1.53 -4.02
CA SER A 60 3.53 -0.64 -5.03
C SER A 60 3.95 -1.42 -6.29
N GLY A 61 4.57 -2.58 -6.11
CA GLY A 61 4.96 -3.46 -7.21
C GLY A 61 3.76 -4.02 -7.96
N GLY A 62 2.71 -4.43 -7.23
CA GLY A 62 1.44 -4.89 -7.80
C GLY A 62 0.75 -3.80 -8.61
N HIS A 63 0.62 -2.59 -8.06
CA HIS A 63 0.04 -1.45 -8.78
C HIS A 63 0.84 -1.13 -10.05
N TRP A 64 2.17 -1.09 -9.96
CA TRP A 64 3.04 -0.84 -11.12
C TRP A 64 2.83 -1.88 -12.22
N LEU A 65 2.79 -3.17 -11.86
CA LEU A 65 2.55 -4.27 -12.80
C LEU A 65 1.16 -4.17 -13.45
N ILE A 66 0.11 -3.94 -12.65
CA ILE A 66 -1.27 -3.80 -13.13
C ILE A 66 -1.40 -2.59 -14.05
N SER A 67 -0.80 -1.45 -13.69
CA SER A 67 -0.77 -0.26 -14.52
C SER A 67 -0.06 -0.52 -15.86
N ARG A 68 1.02 -1.33 -15.85
CA ARG A 68 1.75 -1.69 -17.07
C ARG A 68 0.92 -2.59 -18.01
N ILE A 69 0.29 -3.64 -17.50
CA ILE A 69 -0.52 -4.56 -18.31
C ILE A 69 -1.85 -3.95 -18.79
N SER A 70 -2.39 -3.00 -18.03
CA SER A 70 -3.66 -2.32 -18.35
C SER A 70 -3.47 -1.09 -19.23
N HIS A 71 -2.24 -0.82 -19.71
CA HIS A 71 -1.88 0.40 -20.44
C HIS A 71 -2.31 1.68 -19.72
N SER A 72 -2.21 1.68 -18.39
CA SER A 72 -2.63 2.78 -17.50
C SER A 72 -4.11 3.16 -17.62
N ASN A 73 -4.97 2.23 -18.05
CA ASN A 73 -6.41 2.45 -18.08
C ASN A 73 -6.99 2.39 -16.66
N THR A 74 -7.28 3.56 -16.10
CA THR A 74 -7.76 3.73 -14.72
C THR A 74 -8.93 2.83 -14.36
N ARG A 75 -9.91 2.65 -15.27
CA ARG A 75 -11.08 1.81 -15.00
C ARG A 75 -10.69 0.35 -14.82
N ILE A 76 -9.81 -0.16 -15.68
CA ILE A 76 -9.34 -1.55 -15.62
C ILE A 76 -8.51 -1.77 -14.36
N ILE A 77 -7.60 -0.83 -14.04
CA ILE A 77 -6.80 -0.88 -12.81
C ILE A 77 -7.70 -1.00 -11.58
N TRP A 78 -8.69 -0.11 -11.46
CA TRP A 78 -9.63 -0.12 -10.36
C TRP A 78 -10.36 -1.46 -10.20
N ILE A 79 -10.83 -2.05 -11.31
CA ILE A 79 -11.54 -3.34 -11.28
C ILE A 79 -10.60 -4.45 -10.80
N ILE A 80 -9.42 -4.57 -11.41
CA ILE A 80 -8.45 -5.63 -11.07
C ILE A 80 -8.00 -5.51 -9.62
N GLU A 81 -7.63 -4.31 -9.18
CA GLU A 81 -7.15 -4.08 -7.82
C GLU A 81 -8.25 -4.32 -6.78
N SER A 82 -9.50 -3.93 -7.07
CA SER A 82 -10.63 -4.18 -6.15
C SER A 82 -10.90 -5.67 -5.99
N ILE A 83 -10.82 -6.44 -7.07
CA ILE A 83 -10.96 -7.91 -7.02
C ILE A 83 -9.83 -8.53 -6.19
N LEU A 84 -8.58 -8.11 -6.42
CA LEU A 84 -7.44 -8.59 -5.66
C LEU A 84 -7.58 -8.31 -4.17
N VAL A 85 -7.93 -7.07 -3.80
CA VAL A 85 -8.14 -6.69 -2.40
C VAL A 85 -9.30 -7.50 -1.79
N ALA A 86 -10.41 -7.68 -2.50
CA ALA A 86 -11.53 -8.49 -2.01
C ALA A 86 -11.14 -9.96 -1.79
N LEU A 87 -10.35 -10.55 -2.68
CA LEU A 87 -9.85 -11.92 -2.53
C LEU A 87 -8.89 -12.06 -1.34
N ILE A 88 -7.99 -11.09 -1.16
CA ILE A 88 -7.06 -11.04 -0.01
C ILE A 88 -7.85 -10.96 1.29
N VAL A 89 -8.79 -10.01 1.40
CA VAL A 89 -9.63 -9.83 2.59
C VAL A 89 -10.44 -11.09 2.88
N TYR A 90 -11.04 -11.70 1.86
CA TYR A 90 -11.80 -12.95 2.02
C TYR A 90 -10.90 -14.11 2.49
N GLY A 91 -9.70 -14.23 1.93
CA GLY A 91 -8.73 -15.25 2.32
C GLY A 91 -8.31 -15.12 3.78
N PHE A 92 -8.01 -13.90 4.24
CA PHE A 92 -7.66 -13.63 5.64
C PHE A 92 -8.85 -13.76 6.58
N TYR A 93 -10.05 -13.34 6.17
CA TYR A 93 -11.26 -13.45 7.00
C TYR A 93 -11.67 -14.89 7.28
N LYS A 94 -11.38 -15.82 6.35
CA LYS A 94 -11.72 -17.23 6.48
C LYS A 94 -10.64 -18.06 7.22
N SER A 95 -9.42 -17.52 7.34
CA SER A 95 -8.30 -18.16 8.05
C SER A 95 -8.45 -18.05 9.56
#